data_AF-A8G6K6-F1
#
_entry.id   AF-A8G6K6-F1
#
_cell.length_a   1.000
_cell.length_b   1.000
_cell.length_c   1.000
_cell.angle_alpha   90.00
_cell.angle_beta   90.00
_cell.angle_gamma   90.00
#
_symmetry.space_group_name_H-M   'P 1'
#
loop_
_entity.id
_entity.type
_entity.pdbx_description
1 polymer ?
#
loop_
_entity_poly.entity_id
_entity_poly.type
_entity_poly.pdbx_seq_one_letter_code
_entity_poly.pdbx_strand_id
1 'polypeptide(L)'
;MKLKKNKFPHKSNVNKNLWFINIGGYYSSSMQEKHAFGLVIASNKLEAKNIAKSKWLLWLKKKHKDDISSLETLISCDDYELIKKIDNQPIIITPHKNFIEEKNYPDLYDYQKIDSK
;
A
#
# COMPACT_ATOMS: atom_id res chain seq x y z
N MET A 1 -19.28 -6.57 -44.23
CA MET A 1 -18.36 -7.09 -43.20
C MET A 1 -18.84 -6.61 -41.84
N LYS A 2 -19.41 -7.48 -41.00
CA LYS A 2 -20.03 -7.10 -39.72
C LYS A 2 -18.95 -6.93 -38.65
N LEU A 3 -18.78 -5.71 -38.13
CA LEU A 3 -17.91 -5.42 -36.99
C LEU A 3 -18.48 -6.10 -35.74
N LYS A 4 -17.80 -7.15 -35.26
CA LYS A 4 -18.12 -7.79 -33.98
C LYS A 4 -17.75 -6.81 -32.86
N LYS A 5 -18.76 -6.33 -32.14
CA LYS A 5 -18.59 -5.60 -30.88
C LYS A 5 -17.92 -6.56 -29.88
N ASN A 6 -16.65 -6.34 -29.60
CA ASN A 6 -15.93 -7.06 -28.54
C ASN A 6 -16.55 -6.66 -27.20
N LYS A 7 -17.50 -7.47 -26.70
CA LYS A 7 -17.92 -7.44 -25.30
C LYS A 7 -16.69 -7.80 -24.46
N PHE A 8 -16.15 -6.83 -23.73
CA PHE A 8 -15.15 -7.09 -22.71
C PHE A 8 -15.79 -7.91 -21.58
N PRO A 9 -15.39 -9.18 -21.36
CA PRO A 9 -15.93 -9.97 -20.26
C PRO A 9 -14.86 -10.05 -19.17
N HIS A 10 -15.01 -9.29 -18.08
CA HIS A 10 -14.91 -9.78 -16.70
C HIS A 10 -15.03 -8.57 -15.76
N LYS A 11 -16.26 -8.22 -15.41
CA LYS A 11 -16.51 -7.36 -14.26
C LYS A 11 -16.38 -8.27 -13.04
N SER A 12 -15.17 -8.44 -12.51
CA SER A 12 -15.03 -9.02 -11.18
C SER A 12 -15.74 -8.07 -10.21
N ASN A 13 -16.87 -8.51 -9.66
CA ASN A 13 -17.75 -7.75 -8.76
C ASN A 13 -17.11 -7.40 -7.40
N VAL A 14 -15.78 -7.49 -7.30
CA VAL A 14 -15.09 -7.15 -6.08
C VAL A 14 -14.76 -5.66 -6.18
N ASN A 15 -15.54 -4.83 -5.47
CA ASN A 15 -15.27 -3.40 -5.33
C ASN A 15 -13.86 -3.24 -4.73
N LYS A 16 -12.86 -3.02 -5.59
CA LYS A 16 -11.49 -2.75 -5.20
C LYS A 16 -11.34 -1.24 -5.02
N ASN A 17 -10.55 -0.86 -4.03
CA ASN A 17 -10.24 0.53 -3.74
C ASN A 17 -8.72 0.72 -3.63
N LEU A 18 -8.28 1.97 -3.75
CA LEU A 18 -6.90 2.38 -3.53
C LEU A 18 -6.70 2.72 -2.06
N TRP A 19 -5.67 2.15 -1.45
CA TRP A 19 -5.33 2.37 -0.05
C TRP A 19 -3.92 2.94 0.06
N PHE A 20 -3.78 4.04 0.78
CA PHE A 20 -2.49 4.44 1.35
C PHE A 20 -2.25 3.62 2.61
N ILE A 21 -1.06 3.06 2.70
CA ILE A 21 -0.64 2.31 3.87
C ILE A 21 0.71 2.86 4.29
N ASN A 22 0.79 3.28 5.54
CA ASN A 22 2.03 3.47 6.28
C ASN A 22 2.11 2.34 7.31
N ILE A 23 3.23 1.60 7.35
CA ILE A 23 3.39 0.47 8.26
C ILE A 23 4.77 0.49 8.90
N GLY A 24 4.78 0.41 10.23
CA GLY A 24 5.98 0.43 11.05
C GLY A 24 6.33 -0.94 11.62
N GLY A 25 7.60 -1.13 12.01
CA GLY A 25 8.01 -2.27 12.79
C GLY A 25 9.49 -2.26 13.17
N TYR A 26 9.86 -3.15 14.07
CA TYR A 26 11.20 -3.19 14.66
C TYR A 26 11.93 -4.47 14.28
N TYR A 27 13.20 -4.33 13.87
CA TYR A 27 14.09 -5.47 13.80
C TYR A 27 14.53 -5.86 15.20
N SER A 28 14.63 -7.17 15.44
CA SER A 28 15.19 -7.73 16.68
C SER A 28 16.55 -7.18 17.07
N SER A 29 17.34 -6.82 16.07
CA SER A 29 18.72 -6.37 16.19
C SER A 29 18.87 -4.85 16.11
N SER A 30 17.79 -4.07 16.08
CA SER A 30 17.84 -2.62 15.92
C SER A 30 16.77 -1.93 16.77
N MET A 31 17.20 -0.92 17.53
CA MET A 31 16.29 -0.02 18.23
C MET A 31 15.54 0.94 17.30
N GLN A 32 16.06 1.19 16.10
CA GLN A 32 15.39 2.07 15.13
C GLN A 32 14.16 1.39 14.55
N GLU A 33 13.02 2.05 14.69
CA GLU A 33 11.81 1.68 13.97
C GLU A 33 12.04 1.81 12.46
N LYS A 34 11.57 0.83 11.71
CA LYS A 34 11.55 0.84 10.26
C LYS A 34 10.13 1.06 9.81
N HIS A 35 9.97 1.97 8.86
CA HIS A 35 8.70 2.27 8.25
C HIS A 35 8.78 1.98 6.76
N ALA A 36 7.69 1.46 6.23
CA ALA A 36 7.45 1.35 4.80
C ALA A 36 6.07 1.95 4.51
N PHE A 37 5.96 2.70 3.44
CA PHE A 37 4.68 3.21 2.99
C PHE A 37 4.50 3.02 1.50
N GLY A 38 3.25 3.07 1.06
CA GLY A 38 2.92 3.03 -0.35
C GLY A 38 1.45 2.78 -0.59
N LEU A 39 1.14 2.45 -1.85
CA LEU A 39 -0.22 2.24 -2.31
C LEU A 39 -0.50 0.76 -2.57
N VAL A 40 -1.70 0.29 -2.21
CA VAL A 40 -2.19 -1.05 -2.55
C VAL A 40 -3.64 -1.01 -3.04
N ILE A 41 -4.00 -1.99 -3.86
CA ILE A 41 -5.38 -2.19 -4.34
C ILE A 41 -6.03 -3.32 -3.56
N ALA A 42 -7.07 -3.00 -2.80
CA ALA A 42 -7.77 -3.96 -1.93
C ALA A 42 -9.24 -3.61 -1.75
N SER A 43 -10.05 -4.61 -1.45
CA SER A 43 -11.49 -4.48 -1.28
C SER A 43 -11.87 -3.95 0.09
N ASN A 44 -11.05 -4.23 1.09
CA ASN A 44 -11.25 -3.76 2.45
C ASN A 44 -9.91 -3.54 3.16
N LYS A 45 -9.95 -2.87 4.32
CA LYS A 45 -8.77 -2.53 5.12
C LYS A 45 -7.96 -3.77 5.55
N LEU A 46 -8.62 -4.90 5.84
CA LEU A 46 -7.96 -6.13 6.27
C LEU A 46 -7.13 -6.74 5.13
N GLU A 47 -7.70 -6.81 3.92
CA GLU A 47 -6.97 -7.25 2.73
C GLU A 47 -5.82 -6.30 2.41
N ALA A 48 -6.04 -4.98 2.50
CA ALA A 48 -5.01 -3.97 2.28
C ALA A 48 -3.81 -4.18 3.23
N LYS A 49 -4.11 -4.38 4.53
CA LYS A 49 -3.12 -4.69 5.57
C LYS A 49 -2.34 -5.96 5.28
N ASN A 50 -3.02 -7.03 4.85
CA ASN A 50 -2.36 -8.31 4.55
C ASN A 50 -1.43 -8.21 3.33
N ILE A 51 -1.83 -7.44 2.30
CA ILE A 51 -0.99 -7.16 1.12
C ILE A 51 0.26 -6.37 1.56
N ALA A 52 0.10 -5.30 2.33
CA ALA A 52 1.23 -4.48 2.80
C ALA A 52 2.21 -5.28 3.66
N LYS A 53 1.71 -6.07 4.62
CA LYS A 53 2.55 -6.94 5.45
C LYS A 53 3.36 -7.92 4.62
N SER A 54 2.71 -8.55 3.64
CA SER A 54 3.38 -9.50 2.74
C SER A 54 4.37 -8.83 1.79
N LYS A 55 4.17 -7.55 1.43
CA LYS A 55 5.07 -6.81 0.53
C LYS A 55 6.27 -6.20 1.26
N TRP A 56 6.05 -5.64 2.46
CA TRP A 56 7.03 -4.75 3.11
C TRP A 56 7.58 -5.28 4.45
N LEU A 57 6.86 -6.16 5.15
CA LEU A 57 7.29 -6.69 6.46
C LEU A 57 7.80 -8.13 6.41
N LEU A 58 8.27 -8.60 5.26
CA LEU A 58 8.81 -9.97 5.04
C LEU A 58 9.93 -10.36 6.03
N TRP A 59 10.61 -9.37 6.61
CA TRP A 59 11.83 -9.56 7.41
C TRP A 59 11.62 -9.39 8.93
N LEU A 60 10.41 -9.10 9.39
CA LEU A 60 10.11 -8.98 10.83
C LEU A 60 9.94 -10.36 11.47
N LYS A 61 11.06 -10.99 11.83
CA LYS A 61 11.06 -12.24 12.60
C LYS A 61 10.80 -11.96 14.09
N LYS A 62 9.55 -12.13 14.51
CA LYS A 62 9.06 -12.41 15.89
C LYS A 62 9.44 -11.44 17.02
N LYS A 63 8.45 -11.24 17.90
CA LYS A 63 8.56 -10.57 19.21
C LYS A 63 9.61 -11.27 20.07
N HIS A 64 10.49 -10.48 20.68
CA HIS A 64 11.27 -10.95 21.82
C HIS A 64 10.40 -10.87 23.07
N LYS A 65 10.52 -11.93 23.86
CA LYS A 65 10.14 -11.95 25.27
C LYS A 65 11.32 -11.30 25.97
N ASP A 66 11.13 -10.08 26.46
CA ASP A 66 11.86 -9.40 27.53
C ASP A 66 11.41 -7.94 27.56
N ASP A 67 10.14 -7.73 27.93
CA ASP A 67 9.77 -6.77 28.96
C ASP A 67 8.25 -6.72 29.14
N ILE A 68 7.88 -6.58 30.40
CA ILE A 68 6.53 -6.59 30.93
C ILE A 68 5.75 -5.37 30.42
N SER A 69 5.13 -5.57 29.28
CA SER A 69 3.92 -4.93 28.78
C SER A 69 3.48 -5.87 27.69
N SER A 70 2.20 -6.24 27.62
CA SER A 70 1.67 -7.04 26.52
C SER A 70 2.03 -6.35 25.20
N LEU A 71 3.15 -6.75 24.59
CA LEU A 71 3.75 -6.22 23.36
C LEU A 71 2.89 -6.59 22.14
N GLU A 72 1.60 -6.80 22.33
CA GLU A 72 0.56 -6.57 21.33
C GLU A 72 0.26 -5.07 21.20
N THR A 73 0.67 -4.26 22.19
CA THR A 73 0.44 -2.82 22.30
C THR A 73 1.67 -1.95 21.99
N LEU A 74 2.73 -2.48 21.37
CA LEU A 74 3.56 -1.65 20.49
C LEU A 74 2.90 -1.67 19.11
N ILE A 75 1.73 -1.05 19.10
CA ILE A 75 0.92 -0.76 17.94
C ILE A 75 1.85 0.04 17.03
N SER A 76 2.31 -0.60 15.96
CA SER A 76 2.87 0.12 14.84
C SER A 76 1.87 1.22 14.49
N CYS A 77 2.36 2.46 14.37
CA CYS A 77 1.55 3.61 13.98
C CYS A 77 1.19 3.41 12.50
N ASP A 78 0.27 2.46 12.26
CA ASP A 78 -0.09 2.04 10.94
C ASP A 78 -1.29 2.85 10.49
N ASP A 79 -1.05 3.78 9.59
CA ASP A 79 -2.10 4.50 8.91
C ASP A 79 -2.56 3.68 7.70
N TYR A 80 -3.85 3.36 7.68
CA TYR A 80 -4.51 2.70 6.55
C TYR A 80 -5.64 3.61 6.09
N GLU A 81 -5.41 4.35 5.02
CA GLU A 81 -6.34 5.34 4.51
C GLU A 81 -6.88 4.95 3.14
N LEU A 82 -8.20 5.05 3.01
CA LEU A 82 -8.91 4.79 1.76
C LEU A 82 -8.89 6.05 0.90
N ILE A 83 -8.23 6.00 -0.25
CA ILE A 83 -8.18 7.14 -1.18
C ILE A 83 -9.33 7.02 -2.18
N LYS A 84 -10.37 7.84 -1.98
CA LYS A 84 -11.52 7.93 -2.90
C LYS A 84 -11.35 9.02 -3.96
N LYS A 85 -10.65 10.11 -3.60
CA LYS A 85 -10.50 11.30 -4.43
C LYS A 85 -9.21 12.06 -4.09
N ILE A 86 -8.67 12.79 -5.07
CA ILE A 86 -7.56 13.74 -4.93
C ILE A 86 -8.05 15.05 -5.56
N ASP A 87 -7.96 16.18 -4.85
CA ASP A 87 -8.41 17.49 -5.35
C ASP A 87 -9.82 17.48 -5.97
N ASN A 88 -10.76 16.82 -5.29
CA ASN A 88 -12.14 16.59 -5.74
C ASN A 88 -12.32 15.70 -7.00
N GLN A 89 -11.25 15.16 -7.57
CA GLN A 89 -11.33 14.19 -8.66
C GLN A 89 -11.42 12.77 -8.12
N PRO A 90 -12.42 11.96 -8.55
CA PRO A 90 -12.57 10.58 -8.08
C PRO A 90 -11.51 9.66 -8.69
N ILE A 91 -11.05 8.68 -7.91
CA ILE A 91 -10.14 7.63 -8.39
C ILE A 91 -10.96 6.46 -8.94
N ILE A 92 -10.66 6.06 -10.18
CA ILE A 92 -11.27 4.90 -10.84
C ILE A 92 -10.20 3.85 -11.08
N ILE A 93 -10.44 2.62 -10.62
CA ILE A 93 -9.54 1.49 -10.81
C ILE A 93 -10.04 0.67 -11.99
N THR A 94 -9.21 0.49 -13.00
CA THR A 94 -9.53 -0.33 -14.18
C THR A 94 -8.55 -1.49 -14.27
N PRO A 95 -9.02 -2.75 -14.37
CA PRO A 95 -8.13 -3.88 -14.55
C PRO A 95 -7.41 -3.77 -15.89
N HIS A 96 -6.09 -3.88 -15.86
CA HIS A 96 -5.25 -3.92 -17.04
C HIS A 96 -4.84 -5.36 -17.36
N LYS A 97 -4.80 -5.74 -18.65
CA LYS A 97 -4.52 -7.13 -19.07
C LYS A 97 -3.08 -7.56 -18.82
N ASN A 98 -2.14 -6.62 -18.86
CA ASN A 98 -0.74 -6.89 -18.60
C ASN A 98 -0.43 -6.50 -17.16
N PHE A 99 0.23 -7.40 -16.44
CA PHE A 99 0.80 -7.10 -15.13
C PHE A 99 2.00 -6.18 -15.34
N ILE A 100 1.89 -4.96 -14.81
CA ILE A 100 3.01 -4.04 -14.68
C ILE A 100 3.36 -4.02 -13.20
N GLU A 101 4.57 -4.44 -12.88
CA GLU A 101 5.05 -4.37 -11.50
C GLU A 101 5.42 -2.92 -11.17
N GLU A 102 4.65 -2.29 -10.28
CA GLU A 102 4.96 -0.97 -9.74
C GLU A 102 5.87 -1.11 -8.51
N LYS A 103 7.07 -0.52 -8.62
CA LYS A 103 8.12 -0.57 -7.60
C LYS A 103 7.96 0.52 -6.54
N ASN A 104 7.10 1.52 -6.77
CA ASN A 104 6.93 2.70 -5.92
C ASN A 104 8.25 3.45 -5.71
N TYR A 105 9.11 3.51 -6.73
CA TYR A 105 10.31 4.33 -6.67
C TYR A 105 9.99 5.75 -7.12
N PRO A 106 10.66 6.75 -6.53
CA PRO A 106 10.51 8.11 -6.99
C PRO A 106 11.01 8.21 -8.44
N ASP A 107 10.26 8.91 -9.28
CA ASP A 107 10.71 9.28 -10.63
C ASP A 107 11.93 10.22 -10.56
N LEU A 108 12.02 11.02 -9.50
CA LEU A 108 13.13 11.92 -9.21
C LEU A 108 13.52 11.82 -7.73
N TYR A 109 14.79 11.55 -7.45
CA TYR A 109 15.37 11.57 -6.11
C TYR A 109 16.51 12.57 -6.06
N ASP A 110 16.15 13.84 -5.83
CA ASP A 110 17.09 14.95 -5.74
C ASP A 110 16.48 16.10 -4.93
N TYR A 111 17.27 17.15 -4.67
CA TYR A 111 16.83 18.36 -4.01
C TYR A 111 16.35 19.41 -5.03
N GLN A 112 15.06 19.75 -4.98
CA GLN A 112 14.48 20.81 -5.80
C GLN A 112 14.00 21.97 -4.92
N LYS A 113 14.64 23.14 -5.05
CA LYS A 113 14.19 24.37 -4.39
C LYS A 113 12.96 24.94 -5.10
N ILE A 114 11.84 25.02 -4.39
CA ILE A 114 10.54 25.43 -4.93
C ILE A 114 10.41 26.96 -5.02
N ASP A 115 11.21 27.71 -4.24
CA ASP A 115 11.14 29.17 -4.14
C ASP A 115 11.90 29.93 -5.24
N SER A 116 12.17 29.28 -6.37
CA SER A 116 12.83 29.92 -7.51
C SER A 116 11.77 30.56 -8.42
N LYS A 117 11.15 31.64 -7.95
CA LYS A 117 10.31 32.55 -8.74
C LYS A 117 10.79 33.98 -8.60
#